data_AF-A0A945Z426-F1
#
_entry.id   AF-A0A945Z426-F1
#
_cell.length_a   1.000
_cell.length_b   1.000
_cell.length_c   1.000
_cell.angle_alpha   90.00
_cell.angle_beta   90.00
_cell.angle_gamma   90.00
#
_symmetry.space_group_name_H-M   'P 1'
#
loop_
_entity.id
_entity.type
_entity.pdbx_description
1 polymer ?
#
loop_
_entity_poly.entity_id
_entity_poly.type
_entity_poly.pdbx_seq_one_letter_code
_entity_poly.pdbx_strand_id
1 'polypeptide(L)'
;MKDMGIRPIADPECVRRGVEKILYTLDKLDGANTATFFTTGQVARNQSNLVNRLAQEGHEIACHTNDHENCFDLTLSEFEDNIKKAVYSLEESAQQKIVGFRAPDFSVNERCPWTYEVLAANGFLYDSSTLKGGQRNQETESRDGI
;
A
#
# COMPACT_ATOMS: atom_id res chain seq x y z
N MET A 1 -7.16 -12.10 -12.46
CA MET A 1 -7.72 -12.32 -11.10
C MET A 1 -8.95 -11.46 -10.86
N LYS A 2 -8.87 -10.12 -10.96
CA LYS A 2 -10.05 -9.23 -10.86
C LYS A 2 -11.13 -9.51 -11.92
N ASP A 3 -10.74 -9.71 -13.18
CA ASP A 3 -11.67 -10.04 -14.30
C ASP A 3 -12.44 -11.36 -14.09
N MET A 4 -11.98 -12.21 -13.18
CA MET A 4 -12.60 -13.48 -12.81
C MET A 4 -13.49 -13.36 -11.57
N GLY A 5 -13.69 -12.14 -11.05
CA GLY A 5 -14.44 -11.89 -9.80
C GLY A 5 -13.70 -12.34 -8.53
N ILE A 6 -12.44 -12.77 -8.63
CA ILE A 6 -11.65 -13.23 -7.49
C ILE A 6 -10.85 -12.04 -6.95
N ARG A 7 -11.21 -11.59 -5.75
CA ARG A 7 -10.40 -10.60 -5.02
C ARG A 7 -9.12 -11.28 -4.53
N PRO A 8 -7.93 -10.73 -4.81
CA PRO A 8 -6.69 -11.26 -4.23
C PRO A 8 -6.78 -11.13 -2.71
N ILE A 9 -6.49 -12.21 -2.00
CA ILE A 9 -6.42 -12.24 -0.53
C ILE A 9 -4.97 -12.56 -0.17
N ALA A 10 -4.36 -11.71 0.65
CA ALA A 10 -3.04 -11.99 1.19
C ALA A 10 -3.11 -13.24 2.11
N ASP A 11 -2.25 -14.23 1.86
CA ASP A 11 -2.12 -15.40 2.72
C ASP A 11 -1.54 -14.99 4.08
N PRO A 12 -2.27 -15.16 5.19
CA PRO A 12 -1.83 -14.68 6.50
C PRO A 12 -0.51 -15.30 6.99
N GLU A 13 -0.27 -16.58 6.69
CA GLU A 13 0.96 -17.26 7.10
C GLU A 13 2.15 -16.80 6.25
N CYS A 14 1.96 -16.57 4.95
CA CYS A 14 3.01 -16.00 4.10
C CYS A 14 3.39 -14.59 4.57
N VAL A 15 2.41 -13.74 4.85
CA VAL A 15 2.65 -12.38 5.37
C VAL A 15 3.42 -12.44 6.68
N ARG A 16 2.92 -13.22 7.66
CA ARG A 16 3.55 -13.34 8.98
C ARG A 16 5.00 -13.83 8.86
N ARG A 17 5.23 -14.93 8.13
CA ARG A 17 6.59 -15.50 7.96
C ARG A 17 7.55 -14.54 7.26
N GLY A 18 7.05 -13.75 6.30
CA GLY A 18 7.84 -12.71 5.64
C GLY A 18 8.24 -11.60 6.62
N VAL A 19 7.25 -11.08 7.35
CA VAL A 19 7.45 -10.02 8.35
C VAL A 19 8.41 -10.45 9.45
N GLU A 20 8.26 -11.65 10.03
CA GLU A 20 9.19 -12.13 11.09
C GLU A 20 10.64 -12.17 10.64
N LYS A 21 10.91 -12.50 9.37
CA LYS A 21 12.28 -12.49 8.83
C LYS A 21 12.83 -11.08 8.69
N ILE A 22 11.99 -10.13 8.31
CA ILE A 22 12.37 -8.71 8.22
C ILE A 22 12.69 -8.20 9.62
N LEU A 23 11.81 -8.43 10.60
CA LEU A 23 12.01 -8.03 11.99
C LEU A 23 13.28 -8.65 12.59
N TYR A 24 13.47 -9.96 12.40
CA TYR A 24 14.70 -10.64 12.82
C TYR A 24 15.95 -9.99 12.22
N THR A 25 15.90 -9.54 10.97
CA THR A 25 17.03 -8.87 10.33
C THR A 25 17.26 -7.48 10.92
N LEU A 26 16.20 -6.70 11.10
CA LEU A 26 16.26 -5.37 11.71
C LEU A 26 16.83 -5.41 13.13
N ASP A 27 16.45 -6.40 13.94
CA ASP A 27 16.95 -6.62 15.30
C ASP A 27 18.46 -6.93 15.37
N LYS A 28 19.07 -7.30 14.24
CA LYS A 28 20.52 -7.60 14.15
C LYS A 28 21.34 -6.44 13.62
N LEU A 29 20.72 -5.33 13.23
CA LEU A 29 21.43 -4.17 12.72
C LEU A 29 21.93 -3.29 13.87
N ASP A 30 23.17 -2.80 13.75
CA ASP A 30 23.67 -1.73 14.60
C ASP A 30 23.11 -0.39 14.09
N GLY A 31 22.39 0.35 14.94
CA GLY A 31 21.82 1.66 14.61
C GLY A 31 20.30 1.66 14.47
N ALA A 32 19.76 2.34 13.45
CA ALA A 32 18.32 2.44 13.24
C ALA A 32 17.75 1.07 12.82
N ASN A 33 16.95 0.48 13.71
CA ASN A 33 16.32 -0.83 13.55
C ASN A 33 14.81 -0.72 13.23
N THR A 34 14.33 0.47 12.89
CA THR A 34 12.94 0.71 12.49
C THR A 34 12.80 0.84 10.97
N ALA A 35 11.68 0.39 10.42
CA ALA A 35 11.36 0.50 9.01
C ALA A 35 9.96 1.09 8.78
N THR A 36 9.68 1.50 7.54
CA THR A 36 8.33 1.85 7.07
C THR A 36 7.72 0.66 6.34
N PHE A 37 6.57 0.19 6.82
CA PHE A 37 5.79 -0.87 6.19
C PHE A 37 4.62 -0.25 5.41
N PHE A 38 4.76 -0.20 4.08
CA PHE A 38 3.63 0.08 3.19
C PHE A 38 2.75 -1.16 3.11
N THR A 39 1.54 -1.10 3.65
CA THR A 39 0.63 -2.25 3.70
C THR A 39 -0.79 -1.85 3.30
N THR A 40 -1.60 -2.85 2.96
CA THR A 40 -2.95 -2.63 2.45
C THR A 40 -3.98 -2.57 3.57
N GLY A 41 -5.12 -1.93 3.30
CA GLY A 41 -6.28 -1.99 4.18
C GLY A 41 -6.75 -3.44 4.43
N GLN A 42 -6.61 -4.32 3.44
CA GLN A 42 -6.93 -5.74 3.55
C GLN A 42 -6.10 -6.46 4.61
N VAL A 43 -4.78 -6.26 4.60
CA VAL A 43 -3.89 -6.86 5.60
C VAL A 43 -4.21 -6.30 6.98
N ALA A 44 -4.50 -5.00 7.09
CA ALA A 44 -4.91 -4.39 8.35
C ALA A 44 -6.19 -5.04 8.92
N ARG A 45 -7.22 -5.25 8.11
CA ARG A 45 -8.47 -5.92 8.55
C ARG A 45 -8.26 -7.39 8.92
N ASN A 46 -7.45 -8.11 8.15
CA ASN A 46 -7.30 -9.56 8.31
C ASN A 46 -6.25 -9.96 9.35
N GLN A 47 -5.28 -9.08 9.61
CA GLN A 47 -4.13 -9.33 10.49
C GLN A 47 -3.85 -8.11 11.38
N SER A 48 -4.90 -7.52 11.96
CA SER A 48 -4.81 -6.31 12.78
C SER A 48 -3.78 -6.41 13.90
N ASN A 49 -3.67 -7.55 14.57
CA ASN A 49 -2.67 -7.79 15.62
C ASN A 49 -1.23 -7.67 15.11
N LEU A 50 -0.94 -8.10 13.87
CA LEU A 50 0.38 -7.97 13.27
C LEU A 50 0.70 -6.50 12.98
N VAL A 51 -0.24 -5.78 12.36
CA VAL A 51 -0.09 -4.34 12.07
C VAL A 51 0.07 -3.53 13.36
N ASN A 52 -0.71 -3.86 14.40
CA ASN A 52 -0.60 -3.23 15.70
C ASN A 52 0.76 -3.47 16.35
N ARG A 53 1.25 -4.71 16.33
CA ARG A 53 2.58 -5.05 16.87
C ARG A 53 3.69 -4.27 16.14
N LEU A 54 3.66 -4.23 14.82
CA LEU A 54 4.66 -3.46 14.04
C LEU A 54 4.68 -1.98 14.47
N ALA A 55 3.50 -1.38 14.64
CA ALA A 55 3.39 -0.01 15.14
C ALA A 55 3.94 0.15 16.57
N GLN A 56 3.61 -0.78 17.48
CA GLN A 56 4.10 -0.76 18.87
C GLN A 56 5.63 -0.94 18.97
N GLU A 57 6.23 -1.67 18.03
CA GLU A 57 7.68 -1.85 17.90
C GLU A 57 8.38 -0.61 17.29
N GLY A 58 7.63 0.46 16.99
CA GLY A 58 8.17 1.74 16.51
C GLY A 58 8.34 1.81 14.99
N HIS A 59 7.80 0.85 14.24
CA HIS A 59 7.76 0.92 12.79
C HIS A 59 6.65 1.85 12.30
N GLU A 60 6.95 2.59 11.24
CA GLU A 60 5.93 3.39 10.56
C GLU A 60 5.01 2.48 9.74
N ILE A 61 3.70 2.68 9.86
CA ILE A 61 2.72 2.06 8.97
C ILE A 61 2.29 3.10 7.93
N ALA A 62 2.40 2.73 6.66
CA ALA A 62 2.06 3.58 5.53
C ALA A 62 1.05 2.88 4.59
N CYS A 63 0.28 3.66 3.84
CA CYS A 63 -0.79 3.16 2.98
C CYS A 63 -0.26 2.60 1.66
N HIS A 64 -0.77 1.44 1.27
CA HIS A 64 -0.54 0.80 -0.02
C HIS A 64 -1.86 0.43 -0.74
N THR A 65 -2.84 1.35 -0.70
CA THR A 65 -4.24 1.16 -1.14
C THR A 65 -5.01 0.09 -0.37
N ASN A 66 -6.31 -0.06 -0.65
CA ASN A 66 -7.18 -0.90 0.17
C ASN A 66 -6.98 -2.41 -0.06
N ASP A 67 -6.96 -2.86 -1.31
CA ASP A 67 -6.80 -4.26 -1.72
C ASP A 67 -5.72 -4.40 -2.82
N HIS A 68 -4.68 -3.55 -2.79
CA HIS A 68 -3.58 -3.52 -3.76
C HIS A 68 -4.04 -3.16 -5.19
N GLU A 69 -4.98 -2.22 -5.32
CA GLU A 69 -5.40 -1.70 -6.62
C GLU A 69 -4.44 -0.64 -7.16
N ASN A 70 -4.15 -0.71 -8.46
CA ASN A 70 -3.39 0.31 -9.17
C ASN A 70 -4.20 1.61 -9.26
N CYS A 71 -3.53 2.76 -9.05
CA CYS A 71 -4.18 4.06 -9.08
C CYS A 71 -4.80 4.37 -10.45
N PHE A 72 -4.13 3.99 -11.54
CA PHE A 72 -4.62 4.22 -12.91
C PHE A 72 -5.79 3.31 -13.33
N ASP A 73 -6.15 2.30 -12.54
CA ASP A 73 -7.28 1.39 -12.80
C ASP A 73 -8.55 1.84 -12.07
N LEU A 74 -8.47 2.87 -11.23
CA LEU A 74 -9.57 3.43 -10.47
C LEU A 74 -9.99 4.76 -11.08
N THR A 75 -11.28 5.04 -11.13
CA THR A 75 -11.76 6.41 -11.33
C THR A 75 -11.44 7.28 -10.11
N LEU A 76 -11.58 8.61 -10.23
CA LEU A 76 -11.43 9.53 -9.09
C LEU A 76 -12.27 9.08 -7.89
N SER A 77 -13.57 8.84 -8.09
CA SER A 77 -14.48 8.46 -6.99
C SER A 77 -14.09 7.12 -6.36
N GLU A 78 -13.63 6.15 -7.17
CA GLU A 78 -13.18 4.86 -6.66
C GLU A 78 -11.86 5.01 -5.89
N PHE A 79 -10.95 5.87 -6.35
CA PHE A 79 -9.69 6.13 -5.66
C PHE A 79 -9.92 6.84 -4.32
N GLU A 80 -10.82 7.82 -4.26
CA GLU A 80 -11.19 8.48 -3.00
C GLU A 80 -11.77 7.50 -1.97
N ASP A 81 -12.70 6.64 -2.40
CA ASP A 81 -13.30 5.61 -1.55
C ASP A 81 -12.24 4.57 -1.12
N ASN A 82 -11.36 4.18 -2.03
CA ASN A 82 -10.25 3.28 -1.75
C ASN A 82 -9.35 3.83 -0.65
N ILE A 83 -8.90 5.08 -0.79
CA ILE A 83 -8.01 5.74 0.18
C ILE A 83 -8.70 5.87 1.54
N LYS A 84 -9.96 6.30 1.58
CA LYS A 84 -10.72 6.41 2.84
C LYS A 84 -10.82 5.06 3.57
N LYS A 85 -11.16 3.99 2.85
CA LYS A 85 -11.25 2.63 3.42
C LYS A 85 -9.91 2.09 3.91
N ALA A 86 -8.86 2.32 3.13
CA ALA A 86 -7.51 1.91 3.46
C ALA A 86 -7.02 2.62 4.73
N VAL A 87 -7.09 3.96 4.76
CA VAL A 87 -6.67 4.78 5.91
C VAL A 87 -7.44 4.39 7.15
N TYR A 88 -8.78 4.29 7.09
CA TYR A 88 -9.58 3.86 8.24
C TYR A 88 -9.11 2.51 8.80
N SER A 89 -8.95 1.50 7.94
CA SER A 89 -8.54 0.15 8.38
C SER A 89 -7.14 0.14 8.99
N LEU A 90 -6.22 0.91 8.41
CA LEU A 90 -4.84 1.01 8.84
C LEU A 90 -4.72 1.77 10.17
N GLU A 91 -5.38 2.92 10.33
CA GLU A 91 -5.38 3.69 11.57
C GLU A 91 -6.03 2.90 12.71
N GLU A 92 -7.15 2.23 12.47
CA GLU A 92 -7.81 1.37 13.46
C GLU A 92 -6.89 0.22 13.91
N SER A 93 -6.10 -0.35 13.01
CA SER A 93 -5.20 -1.47 13.37
C SER A 93 -3.91 -0.98 14.02
N ALA A 94 -3.29 0.04 13.44
CA ALA A 94 -1.97 0.52 13.83
C ALA A 94 -2.03 1.48 15.03
N GLN A 95 -3.19 2.06 15.34
CA GLN A 95 -3.38 3.09 16.37
C GLN A 95 -2.40 4.27 16.20
N GLN A 96 -2.07 4.59 14.94
CA GLN A 96 -1.23 5.71 14.53
C GLN A 96 -1.87 6.38 13.31
N LYS A 97 -1.59 7.68 13.11
CA LYS A 97 -2.03 8.40 11.92
C LYS A 97 -1.26 7.91 10.69
N ILE A 98 -1.95 7.67 9.58
CA ILE A 98 -1.30 7.25 8.33
C ILE A 98 -0.94 8.48 7.51
N VAL A 99 0.37 8.72 7.34
CA VAL A 99 0.89 9.91 6.67
C VAL A 99 1.71 9.60 5.41
N GLY A 100 2.12 8.34 5.23
CA GLY A 100 2.87 7.88 4.07
C GLY A 100 2.01 7.11 3.08
N PHE A 101 2.27 7.29 1.79
CA PHE A 101 1.64 6.52 0.72
C PHE A 101 2.67 5.96 -0.26
N ARG A 102 2.38 4.77 -0.79
CA ARG A 102 3.01 4.24 -1.99
C ARG A 102 1.95 3.57 -2.84
N ALA A 103 1.90 3.85 -4.13
CA ALA A 103 1.01 3.22 -5.08
C ALA A 103 1.50 1.79 -5.39
N PRO A 104 0.59 0.80 -5.41
CA PRO A 104 0.85 -0.51 -6.01
C PRO A 104 1.48 -0.38 -7.38
N ASP A 105 2.50 -1.20 -7.65
CA ASP A 105 3.21 -1.27 -8.93
C ASP A 105 3.73 0.08 -9.48
N PHE A 106 3.93 1.08 -8.61
CA PHE A 106 4.28 2.45 -9.00
C PHE A 106 3.28 3.07 -10.00
N SER A 107 1.99 2.77 -9.81
CA SER A 107 0.89 3.04 -10.74
C SER A 107 0.38 4.48 -10.79
N VAL A 108 1.22 5.46 -10.42
CA VAL A 108 0.87 6.89 -10.55
C VAL A 108 1.38 7.42 -11.90
N ASN A 109 0.47 7.85 -12.77
CA ASN A 109 0.78 8.43 -14.07
C ASN A 109 -0.35 9.35 -14.56
N GLU A 110 -0.30 9.76 -15.83
CA GLU A 110 -1.26 10.69 -16.45
C GLU A 110 -2.70 10.17 -16.52
N ARG A 111 -2.92 8.86 -16.34
CA ARG A 111 -4.27 8.26 -16.28
C ARG A 111 -4.96 8.51 -14.94
N CYS A 112 -4.22 8.89 -13.89
CA CYS A 112 -4.74 9.18 -12.56
C CYS A 112 -4.23 10.53 -12.02
N PRO A 113 -4.47 11.65 -12.73
CA PRO A 113 -3.93 12.96 -12.39
C PRO A 113 -4.41 13.49 -11.03
N TRP A 114 -5.53 12.99 -10.54
CA TRP A 114 -6.10 13.34 -9.23
C TRP A 114 -5.37 12.74 -8.03
N THR A 115 -4.44 11.80 -8.25
CA THR A 115 -3.82 11.01 -7.17
C THR A 115 -3.28 11.91 -6.05
N TYR A 116 -2.46 12.91 -6.39
CA TYR A 116 -1.82 13.76 -5.40
C TYR A 116 -2.78 14.70 -4.66
N GLU A 117 -3.81 15.19 -5.34
CA GLU A 117 -4.84 16.04 -4.72
C GLU A 117 -5.66 15.24 -3.69
N VAL A 118 -6.05 14.01 -4.05
CA VAL A 118 -6.75 13.10 -3.13
C VAL A 118 -5.87 12.73 -1.94
N LEU A 119 -4.59 12.43 -2.16
CA LEU A 119 -3.66 12.15 -1.05
C LEU A 119 -3.52 13.36 -0.12
N ALA A 120 -3.31 14.56 -0.66
CA ALA A 120 -3.20 15.77 0.14
C ALA A 120 -4.47 16.05 0.96
N ALA A 121 -5.66 15.88 0.34
CA ALA A 121 -6.95 16.06 1.01
C ALA A 121 -7.20 15.06 2.15
N ASN A 122 -6.57 13.88 2.10
CA ASN A 122 -6.67 12.86 3.15
C ASN A 122 -5.50 12.93 4.16
N GLY A 123 -4.68 13.98 4.13
CA GLY A 123 -3.67 14.25 5.15
C GLY A 123 -2.37 13.48 5.00
N PHE A 124 -2.11 12.89 3.83
CA PHE A 124 -0.80 12.32 3.52
C PHE A 124 0.26 13.43 3.42
N LEU A 125 1.42 13.17 4.02
CA LEU A 125 2.56 14.09 4.04
C LEU A 125 3.58 13.77 2.95
N TYR A 126 3.64 12.51 2.51
CA TYR A 126 4.56 12.11 1.45
C TYR A 126 4.02 10.94 0.61
N ASP A 127 4.54 10.86 -0.61
CA ASP A 127 4.37 9.75 -1.54
C ASP A 127 5.73 9.13 -1.88
N SER A 128 5.78 7.81 -2.02
CA SER A 128 6.97 7.06 -2.40
C SER A 128 6.74 6.22 -3.66
N SER A 129 6.04 6.79 -4.66
CA SER A 129 5.64 6.12 -5.89
C SER A 129 6.37 6.59 -7.15
N THR A 130 7.14 7.67 -7.06
CA THR A 130 7.86 8.22 -8.20
C THR A 130 9.16 7.46 -8.49
N LEU A 131 9.40 7.10 -9.74
CA LEU A 131 10.68 6.55 -10.21
C LEU A 131 11.45 7.63 -10.99
N LYS A 132 12.75 7.84 -10.70
CA LYS A 132 13.62 8.67 -11.56
C LYS A 132 13.95 7.90 -12.84
N GLY A 133 13.61 8.44 -14.02
CA GLY A 133 13.96 7.83 -15.31
C GLY A 133 12.87 7.78 -16.39
N GLY A 134 11.73 8.41 -16.17
CA GLY A 134 10.64 8.50 -17.15
C GLY A 134 9.45 7.66 -16.73
N GLN A 135 8.25 8.19 -16.96
CA GLN A 135 7.05 7.37 -17.07
C GLN A 135 7.41 6.23 -18.03
N ARG A 136 7.49 4.99 -17.53
CA ARG A 136 7.45 3.85 -18.44
C ARG A 136 6.08 3.97 -19.09
N ASN A 137 6.04 4.28 -20.39
CA ASN A 137 4.85 4.08 -21.19
C ASN A 137 4.49 2.60 -21.06
N GLN A 138 3.59 2.28 -20.14
CA GLN A 138 2.88 1.01 -20.12
C GLN A 138 1.77 1.11 -21.18
N GLU A 139 2.15 1.36 -22.43
CA GLU A 139 1.27 1.17 -23.58
C GLU A 139 1.51 -0.25 -24.12
N THR A 140 0.42 -1.01 -24.17
CA THR A 140 0.19 -2.27 -24.90
C THR A 140 0.76 -3.57 -24.30
N GLU A 141 -0.04 -4.21 -23.43
CA GLU A 141 -0.39 -5.62 -23.68
C GLU A 141 -1.87 -5.66 -24.11
N SER A 142 -2.11 -5.31 -25.37
CA SER A 142 -3.32 -5.76 -26.05
C SER A 142 -3.27 -7.29 -26.11
N ARG A 143 -4.18 -7.94 -25.39
CA ARG A 143 -4.49 -9.36 -25.60
C ARG A 143 -5.18 -9.50 -26.96
N ASP A 144 -4.40 -9.54 -28.03
CA ASP A 144 -4.85 -10.00 -29.34
C ASP A 144 -3.79 -10.93 -29.94
N GLY A 145 -4.16 -12.22 -30.04
CA GLY A 145 -3.58 -13.21 -30.96
C GLY A 145 -2.44 -14.08 -30.43
N ILE A 146 -2.76 -15.29 -29.94
CA ILE A 146 -2.83 -16.56 -30.69
C ILE A 146 -3.72 -17.53 -29.90
#